data_AF-A0A7J4DSX3-F1
#
_entry.id   AF-A0A7J4DSX3-F1
#
_cell.length_a   1.000
_cell.length_b   1.000
_cell.length_c   1.000
_cell.angle_alpha   90.00
_cell.angle_beta   90.00
_cell.angle_gamma   90.00
#
_symmetry.space_group_name_H-M   'P 1'
#
loop_
_entity.id
_entity.type
_entity.pdbx_description
1 polymer ?
#
loop_
_entity_poly.entity_id
_entity_poly.type
_entity_poly.pdbx_seq_one_letter_code
_entity_poly.pdbx_strand_id
1 'polypeptide(L)'
;MARLVATLGVSAGVVYEAVLNLCRGVWESPYATRIRVDEVVVVRTSAPQVEFAFKLLKLLFACSEMLPPEKRLPEQCKAIRIIDVPVPIQDIVDKNSYLQYYNVVRRQIAPESIVDVSGGRAAMGIAAA
;
A
#
# COMPACT_ATOMS: atom_id res chain seq x y z
N MET A 1 -14.78 4.66 6.90
CA MET A 1 -13.74 5.26 6.03
C MET A 1 -12.44 4.63 6.46
N ALA A 2 -11.74 3.94 5.56
CA ALA A 2 -10.56 3.16 5.92
C ALA A 2 -9.27 3.83 5.40
N ARG A 3 -8.22 3.68 6.20
CA ARG A 3 -6.85 4.05 5.85
C ARG A 3 -6.08 2.76 5.57
N LEU A 4 -5.55 2.62 4.36
CA LEU A 4 -4.70 1.49 3.99
C LEU A 4 -3.25 1.85 4.26
N VAL A 5 -2.55 1.09 5.11
CA VAL A 5 -1.10 1.18 5.30
C VAL A 5 -0.47 0.02 4.53
N ALA A 6 0.26 0.33 3.47
CA ALA A 6 0.84 -0.67 2.58
C ALA A 6 2.37 -0.59 2.58
N THR A 7 3.01 -1.75 2.67
CA THR A 7 4.45 -1.88 2.38
C THR A 7 4.67 -1.88 0.87
N LEU A 8 5.72 -1.22 0.39
CA LEU A 8 6.02 -1.16 -1.04
C LEU A 8 7.40 -1.74 -1.37
N GLY A 9 7.39 -2.68 -2.33
CA GLY A 9 8.57 -3.21 -3.01
C GLY A 9 8.70 -2.68 -4.43
N VAL A 10 9.13 -3.54 -5.35
CA VAL A 10 9.32 -3.19 -6.76
C VAL A 10 8.04 -3.27 -7.60
N SER A 11 6.95 -3.81 -7.04
CA SER A 11 5.69 -4.06 -7.76
C SER A 11 4.59 -3.12 -7.26
N ALA A 12 4.35 -2.04 -8.01
CA ALA A 12 3.29 -1.07 -7.73
C ALA A 12 1.88 -1.69 -7.76
N GLY A 13 1.67 -2.68 -8.63
CA GLY A 13 0.37 -3.31 -8.85
C GLY A 13 -0.24 -3.91 -7.58
N VAL A 14 0.57 -4.40 -6.65
CA VAL A 14 0.11 -5.06 -5.42
C VAL A 14 -0.72 -4.11 -4.55
N VAL A 15 -0.21 -2.89 -4.32
CA VAL A 15 -0.92 -1.88 -3.51
C VAL A 15 -2.21 -1.43 -4.20
N TYR A 16 -2.15 -1.23 -5.53
CA TYR A 16 -3.33 -0.84 -6.30
C TYR A 16 -4.41 -1.95 -6.31
N GLU A 17 -3.99 -3.21 -6.42
CA GLU A 17 -4.87 -4.37 -6.36
C GLU A 17 -5.51 -4.55 -4.98
N ALA A 18 -4.75 -4.32 -3.90
CA ALA A 18 -5.29 -4.32 -2.54
C ALA A 18 -6.42 -3.29 -2.40
N VAL A 19 -6.22 -2.07 -2.89
CA VAL A 19 -7.29 -1.05 -2.93
C VAL A 19 -8.48 -1.50 -3.77
N LEU A 20 -8.26 -2.02 -4.98
CA LEU A 20 -9.34 -2.50 -5.83
C LEU A 20 -10.18 -3.57 -5.14
N ASN A 21 -9.53 -4.54 -4.51
CA ASN A 21 -10.21 -5.63 -3.81
C ASN A 21 -11.07 -5.07 -2.68
N LEU A 22 -10.48 -4.25 -1.79
CA LEU A 22 -11.17 -3.57 -0.69
C LEU A 22 -12.39 -2.76 -1.17
N CYS A 23 -12.21 -1.94 -2.20
CA CYS A 23 -13.27 -1.10 -2.73
C CYS A 23 -14.42 -1.88 -3.38
N ARG A 24 -14.13 -3.06 -3.94
CA ARG A 24 -15.13 -3.89 -4.62
C ARG A 24 -15.82 -4.89 -3.70
N GLY A 25 -15.21 -5.25 -2.58
CA GLY A 25 -15.75 -6.31 -1.72
C GLY A 25 -15.59 -7.71 -2.31
N VAL A 26 -14.68 -7.89 -3.27
CA VAL A 26 -14.53 -9.16 -4.01
C VAL A 26 -13.38 -9.95 -3.41
N TRP A 27 -13.65 -10.62 -2.30
CA TRP A 27 -12.78 -11.64 -1.71
C TRP A 27 -13.60 -12.64 -0.90
N GLU A 28 -13.10 -13.86 -0.75
CA GLU A 28 -13.79 -14.90 0.03
C GLU A 28 -13.49 -14.70 1.52
N SER A 29 -14.48 -14.22 2.28
CA SER A 29 -14.42 -14.08 3.72
C SER A 29 -15.83 -13.90 4.30
N PRO A 30 -16.11 -14.39 5.52
CA PRO A 30 -17.35 -14.06 6.23
C PRO A 30 -17.49 -12.56 6.51
N TYR A 31 -16.42 -11.78 6.37
CA TYR A 31 -16.39 -10.33 6.55
C TYR A 31 -16.21 -9.56 5.24
N ALA A 32 -16.39 -10.22 4.08
CA ALA A 32 -16.26 -9.58 2.78
C ALA A 32 -17.33 -8.48 2.61
N THR A 33 -16.89 -7.23 2.62
CA THR A 33 -17.75 -6.08 2.45
C THR A 33 -17.02 -5.00 1.66
N ARG A 34 -17.77 -4.12 1.00
CA ARG A 34 -17.15 -2.99 0.30
C ARG A 34 -16.59 -2.00 1.33
N ILE A 35 -15.31 -1.72 1.22
CA ILE A 35 -14.62 -0.77 2.08
C ILE A 35 -14.22 0.44 1.25
N ARG A 36 -14.76 1.60 1.61
CA ARG A 36 -14.27 2.87 1.07
C ARG A 36 -12.92 3.20 1.69
N VAL A 37 -11.90 3.25 0.83
CA VAL A 37 -10.55 3.69 1.16
C VAL A 37 -10.42 5.16 0.77
N ASP A 38 -10.02 6.01 1.71
CA ASP A 38 -9.80 7.44 1.45
C ASP A 38 -8.31 7.79 1.43
N GLU A 39 -7.49 6.98 2.09
CA GLU A 39 -6.05 7.19 2.21
C GLU A 39 -5.28 5.89 1.99
N VAL A 40 -4.20 5.98 1.23
CA VAL A 40 -3.21 4.91 1.09
C VAL A 40 -1.86 5.47 1.53
N VAL A 41 -1.39 5.01 2.68
CA VAL A 41 -0.07 5.29 3.23
C VAL A 41 0.90 4.25 2.69
N VAL A 42 1.89 4.70 1.94
CA VAL A 42 2.86 3.83 1.30
C VAL A 42 4.18 3.93 2.03
N VAL A 43 4.53 2.89 2.78
CA VAL A 43 5.80 2.81 3.49
C VAL A 43 6.83 2.11 2.62
N ARG A 44 7.88 2.83 2.23
CA ARG A 44 8.85 2.36 1.23
C ARG A 44 10.28 2.65 1.62
N THR A 45 11.22 1.87 1.09
CA THR A 45 12.65 2.17 1.20
C THR A 45 13.10 3.21 0.16
N SER A 46 14.34 3.68 0.28
CA SER A 46 14.98 4.62 -0.66
C SER A 46 15.67 3.93 -1.83
N ALA A 47 15.40 2.64 -2.08
CA ALA A 47 15.98 1.92 -3.20
C ALA A 47 15.43 2.48 -4.54
N PRO A 48 16.28 2.74 -5.56
CA PRO A 48 15.84 3.36 -6.81
C PRO A 48 14.69 2.61 -7.51
N GLN A 49 14.72 1.28 -7.48
CA GLN A 49 13.65 0.44 -8.04
C GLN A 49 12.32 0.59 -7.29
N VAL A 50 12.35 0.84 -5.98
CA VAL A 50 11.16 1.08 -5.16
C VAL A 50 10.63 2.50 -5.40
N GLU A 51 11.52 3.48 -5.60
CA GLU A 51 11.10 4.83 -6.00
C GLU A 51 10.39 4.84 -7.35
N PHE A 52 10.91 4.06 -8.31
CA PHE A 52 10.26 3.87 -9.59
C PHE A 52 8.88 3.22 -9.44
N ALA A 53 8.78 2.16 -8.64
CA ALA A 53 7.50 1.53 -8.31
C ALA A 53 6.52 2.53 -7.68
N PHE A 54 6.98 3.41 -6.79
CA PHE A 54 6.13 4.43 -6.18
C PHE A 54 5.62 5.46 -7.21
N LYS A 55 6.47 5.86 -8.17
CA LYS A 55 6.05 6.73 -9.28
C LYS A 55 4.99 6.06 -10.15
N LEU A 56 5.18 4.78 -10.48
CA LEU A 56 4.19 3.97 -11.21
C LEU A 56 2.88 3.83 -10.43
N LEU A 57 2.95 3.63 -9.12
CA LEU A 57 1.76 3.53 -8.26
C LEU A 57 0.93 4.81 -8.39
N LYS A 58 1.54 5.98 -8.23
CA LYS A 58 0.84 7.26 -8.38
C LYS A 58 0.19 7.40 -9.76
N LEU A 59 0.87 6.93 -10.82
CA LEU A 59 0.33 6.94 -12.17
C LEU A 59 -0.91 6.03 -12.30
N LEU A 60 -0.90 4.84 -11.71
CA LEU A 60 -2.05 3.93 -11.71
C LEU A 60 -3.29 4.56 -11.06
N PHE A 61 -3.11 5.25 -9.93
CA PHE A 61 -4.22 5.97 -9.27
C PHE A 61 -4.71 7.14 -10.12
N ALA A 62 -3.81 7.96 -10.65
CA ALA A 62 -4.15 9.15 -11.45
C ALA A 62 -4.84 8.79 -12.78
N CYS A 63 -4.43 7.69 -13.41
CA CYS A 63 -4.92 7.25 -14.71
C CYS A 63 -5.89 6.07 -14.62
N SER A 64 -6.51 5.84 -13.46
CA SER A 64 -7.35 4.66 -13.22
C SER A 64 -8.50 4.53 -14.24
N GLU A 65 -9.05 5.64 -14.76
CA GLU A 65 -10.09 5.65 -15.79
C GLU A 65 -9.62 5.16 -17.18
N MET A 66 -8.32 5.23 -17.45
CA MET A 66 -7.73 4.77 -18.70
C MET A 66 -7.50 3.26 -18.71
N LEU A 67 -7.62 2.61 -17.55
CA LEU A 67 -7.47 1.16 -17.42
C LEU A 67 -8.71 0.43 -17.94
N PRO A 68 -8.60 -0.87 -18.27
CA PRO A 68 -9.75 -1.72 -18.56
C PRO A 68 -10.82 -1.64 -17.44
N PRO A 69 -12.12 -1.74 -17.74
CA PRO A 69 -13.21 -1.58 -16.77
C PRO A 69 -13.00 -2.37 -15.46
N GLU A 70 -12.53 -3.60 -15.57
CA GLU A 70 -12.22 -4.51 -14.46
C GLU A 70 -10.97 -4.13 -13.67
N LYS A 71 -10.20 -3.12 -14.07
CA LYS A 71 -9.06 -2.57 -13.32
C LYS A 71 -9.26 -1.11 -12.89
N ARG A 72 -10.41 -0.50 -13.20
CA ARG A 72 -10.74 0.85 -12.73
C ARG A 72 -11.10 0.88 -11.25
N LEU A 73 -10.73 1.97 -10.59
CA LEU A 73 -11.21 2.27 -9.25
C LEU A 73 -12.72 2.52 -9.28
N PRO A 74 -13.50 1.87 -8.40
CA PRO A 74 -14.92 2.19 -8.24
C PRO A 74 -15.13 3.65 -7.85
N GLU A 75 -16.30 4.23 -8.18
CA GLU A 75 -16.65 5.63 -7.92
C GLU A 75 -16.37 6.07 -6.48
N GLN A 76 -16.75 5.23 -5.51
CA GLN A 76 -16.56 5.48 -4.09
C GLN A 76 -15.09 5.59 -3.64
N CYS A 77 -14.15 5.19 -4.49
CA CYS A 77 -12.72 5.16 -4.23
C CYS A 77 -11.89 6.02 -5.21
N LYS A 78 -12.52 6.93 -5.96
CA LYS A 78 -11.80 7.79 -6.91
C LYS A 78 -10.98 8.90 -6.25
N ALA A 79 -11.38 9.36 -5.07
CA ALA A 79 -10.75 10.47 -4.36
C ALA A 79 -9.69 10.02 -3.33
N ILE A 80 -8.93 8.97 -3.65
CA ILE A 80 -7.90 8.43 -2.74
C ILE A 80 -6.71 9.38 -2.65
N ARG A 81 -6.29 9.68 -1.42
CA ARG A 81 -5.04 10.38 -1.14
C ARG A 81 -3.90 9.39 -0.94
N ILE A 82 -2.90 9.45 -1.82
CA ILE A 82 -1.65 8.69 -1.67
C ILE A 82 -0.67 9.49 -0.79
N ILE A 83 -0.24 8.89 0.32
CA ILE A 83 0.69 9.48 1.29
C ILE A 83 2.01 8.72 1.20
N ASP A 84 3.09 9.43 0.86
CA ASP A 84 4.44 8.88 0.79
C ASP A 84 5.10 8.87 2.18
N VAL A 85 5.60 7.71 2.61
CA VAL A 85 6.39 7.56 3.85
C VAL A 85 7.71 6.87 3.50
N PRO A 86 8.72 7.63 3.06
CA PRO A 86 10.04 7.08 2.78
C PRO A 86 10.79 6.78 4.07
N VAL A 87 11.37 5.58 4.15
CA VAL A 87 12.34 5.19 5.18
C VAL A 87 13.74 5.37 4.58
N PRO A 88 14.66 6.07 5.26
CA PRO A 88 15.99 6.40 4.72
C PRO A 88 16.97 5.20 4.81
N ILE A 89 16.53 4.04 4.30
CA ILE A 89 17.32 2.81 4.15
C ILE A 89 17.17 2.30 2.73
N GLN A 90 18.21 1.67 2.19
CA GLN A 90 18.11 0.99 0.89
C GLN A 90 17.28 -0.29 1.01
N ASP A 91 17.51 -1.06 2.07
CA ASP A 91 16.85 -2.34 2.32
C ASP A 91 16.95 -2.72 3.81
N ILE A 92 16.26 -3.79 4.21
CA ILE A 92 16.40 -4.40 5.54
C ILE A 92 17.45 -5.52 5.45
N VAL A 93 18.65 -5.25 5.94
CA VAL A 93 19.79 -6.18 5.91
C VAL A 93 20.33 -6.55 7.28
N ASP A 94 19.90 -5.82 8.32
CA ASP A 94 20.34 -6.01 9.70
C ASP A 94 19.25 -5.60 10.70
N LYS A 95 19.56 -5.78 12.00
CA LYS A 95 18.63 -5.43 13.09
C LYS A 95 18.28 -3.93 13.12
N ASN A 96 19.23 -3.06 12.78
CA ASN A 96 19.03 -1.62 12.89
C ASN A 96 18.08 -1.12 11.79
N SER A 97 18.32 -1.54 10.55
CA SER A 97 17.43 -1.27 9.40
C SER A 97 16.04 -1.86 9.62
N TYR A 98 15.92 -3.05 10.20
CA TYR A 98 14.64 -3.62 10.60
C TYR A 98 13.91 -2.74 11.62
N LEU A 99 14.56 -2.36 12.72
CA LEU A 99 13.94 -1.51 13.76
C LEU A 99 13.56 -0.14 13.23
N GLN A 100 14.36 0.45 12.34
CA GLN A 100 14.01 1.71 11.67
C GLN A 100 12.72 1.57 10.86
N TYR A 101 12.64 0.55 10.00
CA TYR A 101 11.46 0.32 9.17
C TYR A 101 10.21 0.01 10.02
N TYR A 102 10.34 -0.93 10.97
CA TYR A 102 9.28 -1.30 11.92
C TYR A 102 8.73 -0.07 12.66
N ASN A 103 9.60 0.76 13.24
CA ASN A 103 9.16 1.94 13.97
C ASN A 103 8.44 2.96 13.09
N VAL A 104 8.80 3.08 11.81
CA VAL A 104 8.10 3.95 10.87
C VAL A 104 6.72 3.38 10.55
N VAL A 105 6.61 2.10 10.18
CA VAL A 105 5.34 1.45 9.86
C VAL A 105 4.37 1.53 11.04
N ARG A 106 4.83 1.15 12.23
CA ARG A 106 4.01 1.10 13.46
C ARG A 106 3.44 2.48 13.84
N ARG A 107 4.10 3.58 13.48
CA ARG A 107 3.58 4.95 13.68
C ARG A 107 2.48 5.34 12.70
N GLN A 108 2.34 4.62 11.58
CA GLN A 108 1.31 4.89 10.57
C GLN A 108 0.01 4.12 10.81
N ILE A 109 0.06 3.05 11.62
CA ILE A 109 -1.07 2.16 11.92
C ILE A 109 -1.92 2.76 13.06
N ALA A 110 -3.21 2.96 12.77
CA ALA A 110 -4.24 3.33 13.74
C ALA A 110 -5.26 2.17 13.90
N PRO A 111 -6.14 2.18 14.93
CA PRO A 111 -7.08 1.07 15.18
C PRO A 111 -7.96 0.67 13.98
N GLU A 112 -8.33 1.63 13.12
CA GLU A 112 -9.16 1.41 11.92
C GLU A 112 -8.32 1.26 10.63
N SER A 113 -7.00 1.15 10.76
CA SER A 113 -6.12 0.94 9.61
C SER A 113 -6.19 -0.50 9.13
N ILE A 114 -6.27 -0.65 7.81
CA ILE A 114 -6.04 -1.92 7.14
C ILE A 114 -4.56 -1.96 6.78
N VAL A 115 -3.89 -3.08 7.05
CA VAL A 115 -2.47 -3.24 6.72
C VAL A 115 -2.33 -4.22 5.56
N ASP A 116 -1.70 -3.78 4.47
CA ASP A 116 -1.27 -4.65 3.37
C ASP A 116 0.23 -4.91 3.46
N VAL A 117 0.57 -6.18 3.70
CA VAL A 117 1.96 -6.66 3.87
C VAL A 117 2.48 -7.39 2.63
N SER A 118 1.71 -7.39 1.54
CA SER A 118 1.99 -8.18 0.34
C SER A 118 3.14 -7.59 -0.50
N GLY A 119 3.45 -6.31 -0.31
CA GLY A 119 4.51 -5.62 -1.03
C GLY A 119 5.86 -5.65 -0.31
N GLY A 120 6.94 -5.68 -1.08
CA GLY A 120 8.31 -5.60 -0.52
C GLY A 120 8.93 -6.96 -0.25
N ARG A 121 10.05 -6.94 0.49
CA ARG A 121 10.68 -8.17 0.97
C ARG A 121 9.93 -8.71 2.18
N ALA A 122 10.09 -10.00 2.46
CA ALA A 122 9.50 -10.67 3.62
C ALA A 122 9.79 -9.92 4.94
N ALA A 123 11.00 -9.38 5.12
CA ALA A 123 11.35 -8.59 6.30
C ALA A 123 10.49 -7.33 6.49
N MET A 124 10.03 -6.69 5.40
CA MET A 124 9.12 -5.54 5.45
C MET A 124 7.73 -5.97 5.88
N GLY A 125 7.23 -7.09 5.33
CA GLY A 125 5.95 -7.67 5.74
C GLY A 125 5.94 -8.08 7.21
N ILE A 126 7.01 -8.71 7.70
CA ILE A 126 7.18 -9.06 9.12
C ILE A 126 7.25 -7.81 10.01
N ALA A 127 7.81 -6.71 9.52
CA ALA A 127 7.84 -5.46 10.26
C ALA A 127 6.48 -4.73 10.28
N ALA A 128 5.54 -5.11 9.41
CA ALA A 128 4.25 -4.47 9.27
C ALA A 128 3.09 -5.28 9.89
N ALA A 129 3.23 -6.61 9.97
CA ALA A 129 2.30 -7.52 10.63
C ALA A 129 2.38 -7.41 12.16
#